data_AF-A4V6W2-F1
#
_entry.id   AF-A4V6W2-F1
#
_cell.length_a   1.000
_cell.length_b   1.000
_cell.length_c   1.000
_cell.angle_alpha   90.00
_cell.angle_beta   90.00
_cell.angle_gamma   90.00
#
_symmetry.space_group_name_H-M   'P 1'
#
loop_
_entity.id
_entity.type
_entity.pdbx_description
1 polymer ?
#
loop_
_entity_poly.entity_id
_entity_poly.type
_entity_poly.pdbx_seq_one_letter_code
_entity_poly.pdbx_strand_id
1 'polypeptide(L)'
;MPAHAPIQPEQSQALSGFVRIYLEELDGPALDWAVAQAAGIKVQIECPQYQNLTRAYRVTSRGLSLFQPSTDWAHAGPLLREYQVALNPEAHYGAEGTENSERWIANIYYSGGEQYTTEPARNELVALCRAVVVTKFGDWVSVPVELSVAPEAAYPSTDAVMP
;
A
#
# COMPACT_ATOMS: atom_id res chain seq x y z
N MET A 1 21.66 42.74 2.58
CA MET A 1 21.23 41.70 1.63
C MET A 1 21.96 40.42 2.03
N PRO A 2 21.34 39.47 2.74
CA PRO A 2 22.02 38.23 3.09
C PRO A 2 21.99 37.28 1.88
N ALA A 3 23.16 36.74 1.54
CA ALA A 3 23.34 35.79 0.47
C ALA A 3 22.56 34.49 0.76
N HIS A 4 21.76 34.04 -0.20
CA HIS A 4 21.16 32.71 -0.18
C HIS A 4 22.29 31.68 -0.25
N ALA A 5 22.42 30.87 0.79
CA ALA A 5 23.30 29.71 0.78
C ALA A 5 22.79 28.71 -0.28
N PRO A 6 23.69 28.04 -1.03
CA PRO A 6 23.28 27.04 -2.00
C PRO A 6 22.61 25.86 -1.28
N ILE A 7 21.41 25.50 -1.75
CA ILE A 7 20.69 24.29 -1.34
C ILE A 7 21.59 23.10 -1.71
N GLN A 8 22.02 22.33 -0.71
CA GLN A 8 22.87 21.14 -0.92
C GLN A 8 22.09 20.05 -1.66
N PRO A 9 22.75 19.25 -2.52
CA PRO A 9 22.09 18.19 -3.28
C PRO A 9 21.53 17.12 -2.35
N GLU A 10 20.28 16.77 -2.66
CA GLU A 10 19.39 15.75 -2.11
C GLU A 10 20.15 14.49 -1.62
N GLN A 11 20.20 14.29 -0.30
CA GLN A 11 20.69 13.05 0.29
C GLN A 11 19.62 11.98 0.12
N SER A 12 19.69 11.22 -0.97
CA SER A 12 19.02 9.92 -1.05
C SER A 12 19.52 9.08 0.12
N GLN A 13 18.67 8.87 1.13
CA GLN A 13 19.01 8.03 2.27
C GLN A 13 19.15 6.59 1.77
N ALA A 14 20.32 5.99 1.99
CA ALA A 14 20.51 4.57 1.72
C ALA A 14 19.56 3.74 2.61
N LEU A 15 18.87 2.76 2.03
CA LEU A 15 17.98 1.88 2.76
C LEU A 15 18.76 1.13 3.84
N SER A 16 18.27 1.17 5.07
CA SER A 16 18.89 0.54 6.24
C SER A 16 18.72 -0.99 6.27
N GLY A 17 17.78 -1.52 5.47
CA GLY A 17 17.54 -2.95 5.32
C GLY A 17 16.15 -3.25 4.79
N PHE A 18 15.78 -4.52 4.84
CA PHE A 18 14.45 -5.00 4.47
C PHE A 18 13.85 -5.87 5.57
N VAL A 19 12.54 -5.80 5.75
CA VAL A 19 11.75 -6.61 6.67
C VAL A 19 10.72 -7.42 5.89
N ARG A 20 10.44 -8.64 6.33
CA ARG A 20 9.39 -9.49 5.76
C ARG A 20 8.04 -9.13 6.38
N ILE A 21 7.02 -8.92 5.55
CA ILE A 21 5.64 -8.64 5.96
C ILE A 21 4.70 -9.58 5.19
N TYR A 22 3.72 -10.18 5.88
CA TYR A 22 2.67 -10.99 5.25
C TYR A 22 1.61 -10.10 4.60
N LEU A 23 0.97 -10.59 3.53
CA LEU A 23 0.00 -9.78 2.78
C LEU A 23 -1.17 -9.27 3.64
N GLU A 24 -1.64 -10.04 4.62
CA GLU A 24 -2.72 -9.62 5.52
C GLU A 24 -2.33 -8.43 6.43
N GLU A 25 -1.04 -8.22 6.68
CA GLU A 25 -0.49 -7.14 7.50
C GLU A 25 0.03 -5.98 6.64
N LEU A 26 0.16 -6.18 5.32
CA LEU A 26 0.78 -5.21 4.42
C LEU A 26 -0.13 -3.99 4.23
N ASP A 27 0.40 -2.81 4.53
CA ASP A 27 -0.39 -1.58 4.53
C ASP A 27 0.42 -0.31 4.21
N GLY A 28 -0.29 0.78 3.92
CA GLY A 28 0.24 2.12 3.79
C GLY A 28 1.44 2.22 2.85
N PRO A 29 2.52 2.92 3.24
CA PRO A 29 3.69 3.12 2.37
C PRO A 29 4.38 1.83 1.95
N ALA A 30 4.40 0.81 2.81
CA ALA A 30 4.93 -0.51 2.47
C ALA A 30 4.09 -1.19 1.39
N LEU A 31 2.75 -1.10 1.50
CA LEU A 31 1.83 -1.62 0.49
C LEU A 31 1.97 -0.88 -0.84
N ASP A 32 2.01 0.45 -0.81
CA ASP A 32 2.15 1.28 -2.03
C ASP A 32 3.44 0.95 -2.80
N TRP A 33 4.55 0.77 -2.07
CA TRP A 33 5.81 0.35 -2.66
C TRP A 33 5.72 -1.08 -3.22
N ALA A 34 5.15 -2.03 -2.47
CA ALA A 34 5.01 -3.40 -2.93
C ALA A 34 4.16 -3.50 -4.21
N VAL A 35 3.09 -2.70 -4.30
CA VAL A 35 2.26 -2.58 -5.52
C VAL A 35 3.08 -2.06 -6.69
N ALA A 36 3.91 -1.04 -6.48
CA ALA A 36 4.79 -0.54 -7.53
C ALA A 36 5.72 -1.64 -8.04
N GLN A 37 6.30 -2.42 -7.13
CA GLN A 37 7.16 -3.54 -7.48
C GLN A 37 6.41 -4.66 -8.23
N ALA A 38 5.17 -4.98 -7.82
CA ALA A 38 4.30 -5.93 -8.50
C ALA A 38 3.98 -5.48 -9.93
N ALA A 39 3.59 -4.21 -10.08
CA ALA A 39 3.22 -3.60 -11.36
C ALA A 39 4.39 -3.17 -12.24
N GLY A 40 5.64 -3.43 -11.83
CA GLY A 40 6.83 -3.02 -12.59
C GLY A 40 6.99 -1.51 -12.72
N ILE A 41 6.39 -0.74 -11.81
CA ILE A 41 6.46 0.72 -11.76
C ILE A 41 7.78 1.11 -11.08
N LYS A 42 8.60 1.90 -11.78
CA LYS A 42 9.84 2.42 -11.21
C LYS A 42 9.54 3.46 -10.14
N VAL A 43 10.00 3.21 -8.92
CA VAL A 43 9.84 4.11 -7.77
C VAL A 43 11.18 4.45 -7.12
N GLN A 44 11.24 5.64 -6.53
CA GLN A 44 12.31 6.11 -5.65
C GLN A 44 11.71 6.33 -4.26
N ILE A 45 12.47 5.99 -3.22
CA ILE A 45 12.04 6.15 -1.84
C ILE A 45 12.60 7.47 -1.34
N GLU A 46 11.72 8.35 -0.89
CA GLU A 46 12.09 9.67 -0.38
C GLU A 46 11.47 9.91 0.98
N CYS A 47 12.19 10.66 1.82
CA CYS A 47 11.70 11.22 3.06
C CYS A 47 11.62 12.74 2.88
N PRO A 48 10.44 13.30 2.55
CA PRO A 48 10.33 14.73 2.33
C PRO A 48 10.70 15.46 3.61
N GLN A 49 11.58 16.47 3.53
CA GLN A 49 12.11 17.22 4.68
C GLN A 49 11.02 17.87 5.56
N TYR A 50 9.76 17.94 5.07
CA TYR A 50 8.60 18.53 5.75
C TYR A 50 7.49 17.51 6.08
N GLN A 51 7.67 16.23 5.75
CA GLN A 51 6.74 15.16 6.09
C GLN A 51 7.56 14.05 6.76
N ASN A 52 7.32 13.78 8.04
CA ASN A 52 8.06 12.77 8.83
C ASN A 52 7.75 11.31 8.38
N LEU A 53 7.46 11.09 7.11
CA LEU A 53 6.83 9.89 6.59
C LEU A 53 7.44 9.54 5.24
N THR A 54 8.30 8.53 5.23
CA THR A 54 8.92 7.98 4.02
C THR A 54 7.86 7.43 3.07
N ARG A 55 8.02 7.68 1.77
CA ARG A 55 7.05 7.25 0.73
C ARG A 55 7.76 6.77 -0.54
N ALA A 56 7.04 5.97 -1.32
CA ALA A 56 7.42 5.64 -2.68
C ALA A 56 6.91 6.71 -3.67
N TYR A 57 7.81 7.22 -4.49
CA TYR A 57 7.51 8.17 -5.55
C TYR A 57 7.78 7.53 -6.91
N ARG A 58 6.77 7.50 -7.77
CA ARG A 58 6.93 7.08 -9.17
C ARG A 58 7.88 8.03 -9.88
N VAL A 59 8.85 7.46 -10.58
CA VAL A 59 9.77 8.19 -11.44
C VAL A 59 9.08 8.46 -12.78
N THR A 60 8.92 9.73 -13.13
CA THR A 60 8.34 10.17 -14.40
C THR A 60 9.32 11.04 -15.18
N SER A 61 9.03 11.32 -16.45
CA SER A 61 9.83 12.26 -17.25
C SER A 61 9.80 13.70 -16.73
N ARG A 62 8.84 14.04 -15.84
CA ARG A 62 8.70 15.36 -15.22
C ARG A 62 9.25 15.40 -13.78
N GLY A 63 9.90 14.33 -13.31
CA GLY A 63 10.39 14.19 -11.95
C GLY A 63 9.60 13.17 -11.13
N LEU A 64 9.66 13.31 -9.81
CA LEU A 64 9.04 12.41 -8.85
C LEU A 64 7.56 12.77 -8.63
N SER A 65 6.69 11.76 -8.62
CA SER A 65 5.26 11.89 -8.35
C SER A 65 4.86 10.89 -7.28
N LEU A 66 4.15 11.34 -6.26
CA LEU A 66 3.67 10.46 -5.19
C LEU A 66 2.84 9.31 -5.80
N PHE A 67 3.08 8.09 -5.32
CA PHE A 67 2.33 6.89 -5.69
C PHE A 67 1.75 6.26 -4.44
N GLN A 68 0.42 6.34 -4.32
CA GLN A 68 -0.31 5.94 -3.11
C GLN A 68 -1.62 5.19 -3.44
N PRO A 69 -1.55 4.07 -4.18
CA PRO A 69 -2.74 3.32 -4.58
C PRO A 69 -3.58 2.80 -3.41
N SER A 70 -3.01 2.64 -2.20
CA SER A 70 -3.77 2.23 -1.02
C SER A 70 -4.72 3.30 -0.47
N THR A 71 -4.60 4.54 -0.93
CA THR A 71 -5.42 5.68 -0.45
C THR A 71 -5.97 6.59 -1.57
N ASP A 72 -5.56 6.38 -2.83
CA ASP A 72 -5.94 7.23 -3.96
C ASP A 72 -6.44 6.43 -5.17
N TRP A 73 -7.72 6.59 -5.48
CA TRP A 73 -8.38 5.98 -6.65
C TRP A 73 -7.76 6.36 -7.99
N ALA A 74 -7.14 7.54 -8.12
CA ALA A 74 -6.45 7.92 -9.35
C ALA A 74 -5.24 7.02 -9.64
N HIS A 75 -4.66 6.41 -8.60
CA HIS A 75 -3.56 5.45 -8.72
C HIS A 75 -4.06 4.00 -8.75
N ALA A 76 -5.08 3.67 -7.95
CA ALA A 76 -5.65 2.34 -7.86
C ALA A 76 -6.56 1.95 -9.05
N GLY A 77 -7.34 2.87 -9.58
CA GLY A 77 -8.32 2.60 -10.64
C GLY A 77 -7.71 1.98 -11.92
N PRO A 78 -6.55 2.45 -12.41
CA PRO A 78 -5.84 1.79 -13.49
C PRO A 78 -5.43 0.34 -13.15
N LEU A 79 -4.94 0.09 -11.94
CA LEU A 79 -4.54 -1.25 -11.48
C LEU A 79 -5.74 -2.20 -11.42
N LEU A 80 -6.89 -1.75 -10.90
CA LEU A 80 -8.13 -2.55 -10.90
C LEU A 80 -8.48 -3.07 -12.28
N ARG A 81 -8.35 -2.21 -13.29
CA ARG A 81 -8.69 -2.57 -14.68
C ARG A 81 -7.64 -3.46 -15.32
N GLU A 82 -6.36 -3.19 -15.07
CA GLU A 82 -5.24 -3.95 -15.63
C GLU A 82 -5.20 -5.38 -15.08
N TYR A 83 -5.39 -5.52 -13.76
CA TYR A 83 -5.36 -6.81 -13.06
C TYR A 83 -6.73 -7.48 -12.96
N GLN A 84 -7.78 -6.83 -13.48
CA GLN A 84 -9.17 -7.33 -13.47
C GLN A 84 -9.65 -7.76 -12.07
N VAL A 85 -9.31 -6.98 -11.05
CA VAL A 85 -9.62 -7.28 -9.65
C VAL A 85 -11.12 -7.10 -9.39
N ALA A 86 -11.75 -8.10 -8.77
CA ALA A 86 -13.11 -8.00 -8.29
C ALA A 86 -13.12 -7.60 -6.81
N LEU A 87 -13.69 -6.44 -6.50
CA LEU A 87 -13.86 -5.92 -5.14
C LEU A 87 -15.23 -6.29 -4.59
N ASN A 88 -15.26 -6.84 -3.39
CA ASN A 88 -16.49 -7.27 -2.74
C ASN A 88 -16.47 -6.73 -1.30
N PRO A 89 -17.53 -6.01 -0.86
CA PRO A 89 -17.66 -5.69 0.54
C PRO A 89 -17.76 -7.00 1.35
N GLU A 90 -17.17 -7.03 2.54
CA GLU A 90 -17.30 -8.14 3.47
C GLU A 90 -18.70 -8.11 4.09
N ALA A 91 -19.70 -8.47 3.31
CA ALA A 91 -21.01 -8.79 3.83
C ALA A 91 -21.03 -10.31 3.99
N HIS A 92 -20.50 -10.87 5.07
CA HIS A 92 -20.90 -12.16 5.68
C HIS A 92 -19.95 -12.49 6.86
N TYR A 93 -20.55 -12.89 7.99
CA TYR A 93 -19.95 -13.32 9.28
C TYR A 93 -19.85 -12.27 10.42
N GLY A 94 -20.90 -12.20 11.25
CA GLY A 94 -20.86 -11.53 12.57
C GLY A 94 -21.27 -10.06 12.55
N ALA A 95 -21.04 -9.33 13.64
CA ALA A 95 -21.29 -7.88 13.72
C ALA A 95 -20.50 -7.10 12.64
N GLU A 96 -19.32 -7.63 12.27
CA GLU A 96 -18.46 -7.20 11.15
C GLU A 96 -18.80 -7.86 9.80
N GLY A 97 -19.86 -8.66 9.75
CA GLY A 97 -20.43 -9.26 8.54
C GLY A 97 -21.91 -8.88 8.35
N THR A 98 -22.29 -7.72 8.89
CA THR A 98 -23.57 -7.06 8.62
C THR A 98 -23.44 -6.09 7.46
N GLU A 99 -24.55 -5.54 6.99
CA GLU A 99 -24.60 -4.42 6.03
C GLU A 99 -23.78 -3.17 6.46
N ASN A 100 -23.30 -3.14 7.71
CA ASN A 100 -22.50 -2.05 8.29
C ASN A 100 -21.00 -2.34 8.31
N SER A 101 -20.53 -3.47 7.75
CA SER A 101 -19.10 -3.73 7.63
C SER A 101 -18.47 -2.73 6.67
N GLU A 102 -17.39 -2.09 7.10
CA GLU A 102 -16.55 -1.25 6.25
C GLU A 102 -15.41 -2.03 5.59
N ARG A 103 -15.37 -3.36 5.79
CA ARG A 103 -14.31 -4.22 5.27
C ARG A 103 -14.56 -4.68 3.86
N TRP A 104 -13.47 -5.03 3.19
CA TRP A 104 -13.48 -5.44 1.80
C TRP A 104 -12.54 -6.61 1.57
N ILE A 105 -12.95 -7.48 0.65
CA ILE A 105 -12.11 -8.52 0.07
C ILE A 105 -11.93 -8.28 -1.42
N ALA A 106 -10.79 -8.68 -1.95
CA ALA A 106 -10.47 -8.63 -3.37
C ALA A 106 -10.21 -10.03 -3.90
N ASN A 107 -10.79 -10.34 -5.05
CA ASN A 107 -10.56 -11.57 -5.79
C ASN A 107 -9.77 -11.25 -7.06
N ILE A 108 -8.76 -12.06 -7.36
CA ILE A 108 -7.91 -11.90 -8.54
C ILE A 108 -7.56 -13.25 -9.15
N TYR A 109 -7.46 -13.30 -10.47
CA TYR A 109 -6.87 -14.41 -11.21
C TYR A 109 -5.52 -13.99 -11.79
N TYR A 110 -4.52 -14.86 -11.72
CA TYR A 110 -3.17 -14.59 -12.20
C TYR A 110 -2.50 -15.88 -12.70
N SER A 111 -1.28 -15.77 -13.25
CA SER A 111 -0.46 -16.91 -13.70
C SER A 111 -1.16 -17.96 -14.59
N GLY A 112 -2.14 -17.55 -15.41
CA GLY A 112 -2.84 -18.47 -16.31
C GLY A 112 -3.89 -19.36 -15.65
N GLY A 113 -4.43 -18.97 -14.49
CA GLY A 113 -5.57 -19.65 -13.86
C GLY A 113 -5.48 -19.81 -12.34
N GLU A 114 -4.38 -19.37 -11.72
CA GLU A 114 -4.30 -19.25 -10.27
C GLU A 114 -5.30 -18.19 -9.80
N GLN A 115 -5.84 -18.38 -8.60
CA GLN A 115 -6.79 -17.46 -8.00
C GLN A 115 -6.36 -17.15 -6.57
N TYR A 116 -6.67 -15.95 -6.13
CA TYR A 116 -6.45 -15.51 -4.76
C TYR A 116 -7.58 -14.62 -4.29
N THR A 117 -7.98 -14.82 -3.03
CA THR A 117 -8.90 -13.96 -2.30
C THR A 117 -8.12 -13.38 -1.12
N THR A 118 -8.12 -12.07 -0.97
CA THR A 118 -7.49 -11.43 0.19
C THR A 118 -8.26 -11.73 1.47
N GLU A 119 -7.57 -11.79 2.60
CA GLU A 119 -8.20 -11.55 3.90
C GLU A 119 -8.92 -10.18 3.92
N PRO A 120 -9.97 -10.01 4.75
CA PRO A 120 -10.67 -8.75 4.89
C PRO A 120 -9.72 -7.58 5.22
N ALA A 121 -9.80 -6.52 4.43
CA ALA A 121 -9.03 -5.30 4.61
C ALA A 121 -9.93 -4.15 5.05
N ARG A 122 -9.34 -3.12 5.68
CA ARG A 122 -10.09 -1.97 6.23
C ARG A 122 -10.82 -1.12 5.18
N ASN A 123 -10.47 -1.27 3.91
CA ASN A 123 -11.13 -0.61 2.79
C ASN A 123 -10.81 -1.34 1.48
N GLU A 124 -11.50 -0.94 0.42
CA GLU A 124 -11.43 -1.54 -0.90
C GLU A 124 -10.11 -1.32 -1.62
N LEU A 125 -9.43 -0.19 -1.37
CA LEU A 125 -8.14 0.13 -1.99
C LEU A 125 -7.01 -0.73 -1.44
N VAL A 126 -7.05 -1.04 -0.15
CA VAL A 126 -6.07 -1.91 0.50
C VAL A 126 -6.28 -3.35 0.06
N ALA A 127 -7.53 -3.82 -0.01
CA ALA A 127 -7.85 -5.13 -0.58
C ALA A 127 -7.34 -5.23 -2.04
N LEU A 128 -7.66 -4.23 -2.87
CA LEU A 128 -7.16 -4.15 -4.25
C LEU A 128 -5.63 -4.28 -4.32
N CYS A 129 -4.93 -3.46 -3.55
CA CYS A 129 -3.48 -3.40 -3.57
C CYS A 129 -2.86 -4.73 -3.14
N ARG A 130 -3.38 -5.36 -2.07
CA ARG A 130 -2.91 -6.68 -1.61
C ARG A 130 -3.13 -7.76 -2.67
N ALA A 131 -4.26 -7.75 -3.37
CA ALA A 131 -4.52 -8.65 -4.49
C ALA A 131 -3.52 -8.45 -5.65
N VAL A 132 -3.15 -7.20 -5.96
CA VAL A 132 -2.11 -6.93 -6.97
C VAL A 132 -0.74 -7.47 -6.53
N VAL A 133 -0.36 -7.29 -5.27
CA VAL A 133 0.94 -7.75 -4.74
C VAL A 133 1.08 -9.27 -4.82
N VAL A 134 0.01 -10.04 -4.55
CA VAL A 134 0.06 -11.51 -4.58
C VAL A 134 0.51 -12.06 -5.93
N THR A 135 0.19 -11.36 -7.03
CA THR A 135 0.50 -11.79 -8.39
C THR A 135 2.00 -11.92 -8.67
N LYS A 136 2.83 -11.28 -7.85
CA LYS A 136 4.29 -11.33 -7.94
C LYS A 136 4.94 -12.05 -6.77
N PHE A 137 4.41 -11.87 -5.56
CA PHE A 137 5.13 -12.24 -4.33
C PHE A 137 4.53 -13.44 -3.58
N GLY A 138 3.30 -13.85 -3.90
CA GLY A 138 2.57 -14.82 -3.07
C GLY A 138 2.29 -14.22 -1.69
N ASP A 139 2.38 -15.03 -0.63
CA ASP A 139 1.84 -14.71 0.70
C ASP A 139 2.59 -13.60 1.48
N TRP A 140 3.80 -13.23 1.07
CA TRP A 140 4.61 -12.26 1.79
C TRP A 140 5.57 -11.50 0.87
N VAL A 141 5.99 -10.31 1.31
CA VAL A 141 6.94 -9.47 0.59
C VAL A 141 8.01 -8.93 1.54
N SER A 142 9.23 -8.74 1.03
CA SER A 142 10.29 -8.05 1.75
C SER A 142 10.27 -6.57 1.38
N VAL A 143 9.97 -5.69 2.34
CA VAL A 143 9.84 -4.25 2.14
C VAL A 143 10.97 -3.49 2.85
N PRO A 144 11.37 -2.31 2.35
CA PRO A 144 12.30 -1.43 3.05
C PRO A 144 11.81 -1.05 4.45
N VAL A 145 12.72 -1.08 5.43
CA VAL A 145 12.39 -0.82 6.85
C VAL A 145 11.74 0.56 7.02
N GLU A 146 12.19 1.56 6.29
CA GLU A 146 11.70 2.94 6.35
C GLU A 146 10.23 3.07 5.93
N LEU A 147 9.73 2.14 5.11
CA LEU A 147 8.34 2.09 4.65
C LEU A 147 7.46 1.22 5.55
N SER A 148 8.06 0.35 6.36
CA SER A 148 7.36 -0.55 7.29
C SER A 148 6.86 0.15 8.55
N VAL A 149 7.23 1.41 8.76
CA VAL A 149 6.77 2.21 9.90
C VAL A 149 5.29 2.52 9.72
N ALA A 150 4.45 1.85 10.49
CA ALA A 150 3.00 1.87 10.35
C ALA A 150 2.43 3.31 10.43
N PRO A 151 1.45 3.68 9.60
CA PRO A 151 0.41 4.61 10.04
C PRO A 151 -0.39 3.95 11.16
N GLU A 152 -0.99 4.77 12.02
CA GLU A 152 -1.89 4.42 13.14
C GLU A 152 -2.68 3.11 12.97
N ALA A 153 -2.79 2.35 14.06
CA ALA A 153 -3.34 0.99 14.10
C ALA A 153 -4.50 0.79 13.12
N ALA A 154 -4.47 -0.31 12.36
CA ALA A 154 -5.45 -0.63 11.33
C ALA A 154 -6.90 -0.56 11.83
N TYR A 155 -7.10 -0.66 13.15
CA TYR A 155 -8.32 -0.34 13.88
C TYR A 155 -8.01 0.24 15.27
N PRO A 156 -8.88 1.09 15.84
CA PRO A 156 -8.95 1.21 17.29
C PRO A 156 -9.32 -0.16 17.86
N SER A 157 -8.55 -0.68 18.82
CA SER A 157 -8.94 -1.88 19.58
C SER A 157 -10.36 -1.68 20.11
N THR A 158 -11.27 -2.56 19.70
CA THR A 158 -12.65 -2.62 20.19
C THR A 158 -12.76 -2.95 21.69
N ASP A 159 -11.64 -3.20 22.37
CA ASP A 159 -11.57 -3.36 23.83
C ASP A 159 -11.90 -2.07 24.63
N ALA A 160 -12.12 -0.93 23.97
CA ALA A 160 -12.36 0.34 24.66
C ALA A 160 -13.84 0.74 24.82
N VAL A 161 -14.82 -0.05 24.35
CA VAL A 161 -16.24 0.29 24.57
C VAL A 161 -17.05 -0.96 24.91
N MET A 162 -17.05 -1.32 26.19
CA MET A 162 -18.15 -2.05 26.81
C MET A 162 -18.70 -1.16 27.94
N PRO A 163 -20.00 -0.79 27.92
CA PRO A 163 -20.65 -0.11 29.03
C PRO A 163 -20.82 -1.00 30.27
#